data_AF-W3VJM9-F1
#
_entry.id   AF-W3VJM9-F1
#
_cell.length_a   1.000
_cell.length_b   1.000
_cell.length_c   1.000
_cell.angle_alpha   90.00
_cell.angle_beta   90.00
_cell.angle_gamma   90.00
#
_symmetry.space_group_name_H-M   'P 1'
#
loop_
_entity.id
_entity.type
_entity.pdbx_description
1 polymer ?
#
loop_
_entity_poly.entity_id
_entity_poly.type
_entity_poly.pdbx_seq_one_letter_code
_entity_poly.pdbx_strand_id
1 'polypeptide(L)'
;MSAAVSKHAGRSDQIGALTSLLGESGQPLPPSLLLQDACSPNTTARLVSDVLDDLASASQGSLHPLCWCSVSPLTSINPTTLFRSVLTSLEHSIQQAHDRARTDTAKAVASGSRGNFRRPDTSLDYFLWKLGTLLDTVDARLIVVIKDAERIRDLWPEHVWTAFCRLALLVGKPGKIATVFISTLPWAQYRTPSGLTVSHQPITLRFPRLTRPDVLSLLALDFPLLWKSYDSSVQAAQMHAGTSIALCKRATLAKLKKANSGDQVSQDALRALYEQFVGVFYDSIKSNVRDIEELRTMSAAVWHSFVVPIQTRECSTADLQTLLLASSHLFRDVIVRLQTREVGPREWTQEARIRSIQASAARLAAAKAPQAASTTEQAEDEDASMVDEERKFDEEEWLEREMAALDRMRSASSHATMSLMPSLALIPTFLVIASFLASYNPSRLDVRYFLRDDSLLSLSSGASKGKSLKGGRKLGPGRGRKAGAGPRGRPAKSALRVTNEDGQTENLNRQQLLGPKPFPIDRLLSIFQALITESAPEMSLVYSSLIPENDLSASNVDASGDRSTLWEYRSKSLSVYSQINNLVARRMLVRTSAQDKLGTSINFRTNVSYSVVAVLAKRVRFDLDEWLWDWGASGAGGI
;
A
#
# COMPACT_ATOMS: atom_id res chain seq x y z
N MET A 1 -37.03 2.33 -8.52
CA MET A 1 -36.58 1.13 -9.29
C MET A 1 -35.73 1.52 -10.51
N SER A 2 -36.25 2.26 -11.50
CA SER A 2 -35.48 2.62 -12.72
C SER A 2 -34.19 3.41 -12.44
N ALA A 3 -34.20 4.32 -11.45
CA ALA A 3 -33.05 5.18 -11.12
C ALA A 3 -31.91 4.44 -10.37
N ALA A 4 -32.21 3.55 -9.43
CA ALA A 4 -31.18 2.73 -8.76
C ALA A 4 -30.59 1.64 -9.69
N VAL A 5 -31.42 1.04 -10.57
CA VAL A 5 -30.97 0.01 -11.52
C VAL A 5 -30.05 0.59 -12.60
N SER A 6 -30.27 1.85 -13.02
CA SER A 6 -29.39 2.51 -14.00
C SER A 6 -28.03 2.90 -13.43
N LYS A 7 -27.92 3.10 -12.11
CA LYS A 7 -26.66 3.41 -11.42
C LYS A 7 -25.83 2.17 -11.09
N HIS A 8 -26.48 1.01 -10.91
CA HIS A 8 -25.82 -0.24 -10.50
C HIS A 8 -26.11 -1.36 -11.51
N ALA A 9 -25.32 -1.38 -12.59
CA ALA A 9 -25.43 -2.42 -13.62
C ALA A 9 -25.11 -3.82 -13.07
N GLY A 10 -25.85 -4.84 -13.54
CA GLY A 10 -25.65 -6.24 -13.13
C GLY A 10 -26.18 -6.62 -11.75
N ARG A 11 -26.91 -5.73 -11.07
CA ARG A 11 -27.46 -5.96 -9.72
C ARG A 11 -28.99 -5.96 -9.64
N SER A 12 -29.68 -6.12 -10.77
CA SER A 12 -31.15 -6.09 -10.85
C SER A 12 -31.84 -7.07 -9.89
N ASP A 13 -31.33 -8.29 -9.82
CA ASP A 13 -31.96 -9.36 -9.05
C ASP A 13 -31.82 -9.11 -7.54
N GLN A 14 -30.66 -8.61 -7.10
CA GLN A 14 -30.46 -8.27 -5.69
C GLN A 14 -31.24 -7.01 -5.30
N ILE A 15 -31.36 -6.03 -6.19
CA ILE A 15 -32.23 -4.86 -5.99
C ILE A 15 -33.69 -5.31 -5.91
N GLY A 16 -34.12 -6.23 -6.78
CA GLY A 16 -35.45 -6.85 -6.74
C GLY A 16 -35.71 -7.57 -5.42
N ALA A 17 -34.78 -8.39 -4.96
CA ALA A 17 -34.88 -9.07 -3.67
C ALA A 17 -34.93 -8.08 -2.49
N LEU A 18 -34.07 -7.06 -2.47
CA LEU A 18 -34.06 -6.03 -1.43
C LEU A 18 -35.36 -5.23 -1.40
N THR A 19 -35.86 -4.82 -2.57
CA THR A 19 -37.12 -4.07 -2.67
C THR A 19 -38.32 -4.93 -2.31
N SER A 20 -38.31 -6.23 -2.61
CA SER A 20 -39.37 -7.16 -2.16
C SER A 20 -39.38 -7.37 -0.64
N LEU A 21 -38.22 -7.27 0.02
CA LEU A 21 -38.10 -7.46 1.47
C LEU A 21 -38.30 -6.17 2.29
N LEU A 22 -37.98 -5.01 1.70
CA LEU A 22 -37.95 -3.73 2.41
C LEU A 22 -39.02 -2.73 1.91
N GLY A 23 -39.53 -2.90 0.69
CA GLY A 23 -40.16 -1.81 -0.07
C GLY A 23 -41.66 -1.63 0.11
N GLU A 24 -42.41 -2.65 0.52
CA GLU A 24 -43.87 -2.51 0.65
C GLU A 24 -44.25 -1.79 1.95
N SER A 25 -44.98 -0.67 1.85
CA SER A 25 -45.34 0.20 2.98
C SER A 25 -46.25 -0.46 4.04
N GLY A 26 -46.97 -1.52 3.67
CA GLY A 26 -47.84 -2.29 4.56
C GLY A 26 -47.24 -3.61 5.08
N GLN A 27 -46.04 -4.00 4.63
CA GLN A 27 -45.45 -5.29 5.00
C GLN A 27 -44.55 -5.17 6.25
N PRO A 28 -44.62 -6.12 7.20
CA PRO A 28 -43.67 -6.14 8.31
C PRO A 28 -42.24 -6.36 7.82
N LEU A 29 -41.31 -5.52 8.29
CA LEU A 29 -39.89 -5.66 8.02
C LEU A 29 -39.29 -6.91 8.68
N PRO A 30 -38.33 -7.59 8.03
CA PRO A 30 -37.56 -8.64 8.69
C PRO A 30 -36.70 -8.07 9.83
N PRO A 31 -36.51 -8.80 10.95
CA PRO A 31 -35.79 -8.28 12.11
C PRO A 31 -34.31 -8.01 11.84
N SER A 32 -33.67 -8.89 11.06
CA SER A 32 -32.27 -8.76 10.67
C SER A 32 -31.99 -9.38 9.29
N LEU A 33 -31.13 -8.72 8.53
CA LEU A 33 -30.73 -9.05 7.16
C LEU A 33 -29.20 -9.00 7.08
N LEU A 34 -28.57 -9.99 6.46
CA LEU A 34 -27.13 -9.99 6.20
C LEU A 34 -26.89 -9.95 4.70
N LEU A 35 -26.23 -8.90 4.23
CA LEU A 35 -25.75 -8.73 2.87
C LEU A 35 -24.30 -9.20 2.81
N GLN A 36 -24.11 -10.39 2.23
CA GLN A 36 -22.79 -10.98 2.08
C GLN A 36 -22.19 -10.58 0.72
N ASP A 37 -21.19 -9.71 0.74
CA ASP A 37 -20.38 -9.34 -0.43
C ASP A 37 -18.89 -9.55 -0.13
N ALA A 38 -18.33 -10.64 -0.65
CA ALA A 38 -16.95 -11.03 -0.40
C ALA A 38 -15.89 -10.19 -1.15
N CYS A 39 -16.29 -9.38 -2.15
CA CYS A 39 -15.34 -8.68 -3.02
C CYS A 39 -15.38 -7.16 -2.85
N SER A 40 -16.56 -6.56 -2.70
CA SER A 40 -16.75 -5.11 -2.86
C SER A 40 -17.79 -4.51 -1.91
N PRO A 41 -17.63 -4.65 -0.57
CA PRO A 41 -18.65 -4.26 0.41
C PRO A 41 -19.05 -2.78 0.32
N ASN A 42 -18.14 -1.89 -0.08
CA ASN A 42 -18.42 -0.47 -0.27
C ASN A 42 -19.42 -0.22 -1.40
N THR A 43 -19.29 -0.93 -2.52
CA THR A 43 -20.24 -0.80 -3.65
C THR A 43 -21.62 -1.29 -3.25
N THR A 44 -21.68 -2.40 -2.51
CA THR A 44 -22.93 -2.91 -1.94
C THR A 44 -23.51 -1.91 -0.94
N ALA A 45 -22.69 -1.27 -0.12
CA ALA A 45 -23.14 -0.24 0.80
C ALA A 45 -23.70 1.02 0.10
N ARG A 46 -23.11 1.42 -1.03
CA ARG A 46 -23.64 2.50 -1.88
C ARG A 46 -24.95 2.11 -2.56
N LEU A 47 -25.03 0.89 -3.08
CA LEU A 47 -26.27 0.34 -3.65
C LEU A 47 -27.39 0.35 -2.61
N VAL A 48 -27.09 -0.11 -1.39
CA VAL A 48 -28.08 -0.15 -0.30
C VAL A 48 -28.52 1.25 0.10
N SER A 49 -27.60 2.22 0.20
CA SER A 49 -28.01 3.61 0.48
C SER A 49 -28.87 4.20 -0.63
N ASP A 50 -28.49 3.99 -1.90
CA ASP A 50 -29.28 4.50 -3.04
C ASP A 50 -30.67 3.88 -3.10
N VAL A 51 -30.78 2.56 -2.84
CA VAL A 51 -32.08 1.87 -2.79
C VAL A 51 -32.91 2.36 -1.60
N LEU A 52 -32.29 2.58 -0.44
CA LEU A 52 -33.00 3.09 0.74
C LEU A 52 -33.43 4.54 0.59
N ASP A 53 -32.66 5.38 -0.11
CA ASP A 53 -33.05 6.76 -0.44
C ASP A 53 -34.21 6.79 -1.45
N ASP A 54 -34.17 5.92 -2.47
CA ASP A 54 -35.28 5.71 -3.41
C ASP A 54 -36.55 5.22 -2.68
N LEU A 55 -36.43 4.29 -1.73
CA LEU A 55 -37.55 3.78 -0.95
C LEU A 55 -38.07 4.81 0.07
N ALA A 56 -37.16 5.54 0.73
CA ALA A 56 -37.52 6.58 1.68
C ALA A 56 -38.28 7.70 0.97
N SER A 57 -37.81 8.16 -0.20
CA SER A 57 -38.53 9.15 -1.02
C SER A 57 -39.89 8.65 -1.52
N ALA A 58 -39.99 7.37 -1.92
CA ALA A 58 -41.28 6.78 -2.32
C ALA A 58 -42.27 6.61 -1.16
N SER A 59 -41.77 6.35 0.06
CA SER A 59 -42.61 6.11 1.25
C SER A 59 -43.14 7.37 1.94
N GLN A 60 -42.66 8.56 1.55
CA GLN A 60 -42.97 9.85 2.20
C GLN A 60 -44.46 10.23 2.16
N GLY A 61 -45.27 9.64 1.28
CA GLY A 61 -46.73 9.86 1.22
C GLY A 61 -47.57 8.73 1.83
N SER A 62 -46.95 7.73 2.45
CA SER A 62 -47.66 6.57 3.02
C SER A 62 -47.90 6.71 4.53
N LEU A 63 -48.86 5.94 5.06
CA LEU A 63 -49.21 5.91 6.49
C LEU A 63 -48.01 5.57 7.42
N HIS A 64 -46.97 4.91 6.89
CA HIS A 64 -45.79 4.52 7.64
C HIS A 64 -44.51 5.01 6.92
N PRO A 65 -43.97 6.19 7.28
CA PRO A 65 -42.76 6.71 6.64
C PRO A 65 -41.55 5.81 6.94
N LEU A 66 -40.70 5.57 5.94
CA LEU A 66 -39.45 4.82 6.09
C LEU A 66 -38.32 5.78 6.50
N CYS A 67 -37.77 5.57 7.70
CA CYS A 67 -36.54 6.21 8.16
C CYS A 67 -35.40 5.19 8.13
N TRP A 68 -34.21 5.63 7.71
CA TRP A 68 -33.05 4.76 7.73
C TRP A 68 -31.82 5.49 8.25
N CYS A 69 -30.86 4.73 8.80
CA CYS A 69 -29.60 5.28 9.27
C CYS A 69 -28.43 4.37 8.90
N SER A 70 -27.27 4.96 8.59
CA SER A 70 -26.03 4.23 8.34
C SER A 70 -25.07 4.41 9.49
N VAL A 71 -24.52 3.31 10.00
CA VAL A 71 -23.46 3.30 11.01
C VAL A 71 -22.33 2.39 10.54
N SER A 72 -21.08 2.78 10.80
CA SER A 72 -19.93 1.88 10.63
C SER A 72 -19.33 1.60 12.02
N PRO A 73 -19.03 0.35 12.38
CA PRO A 73 -18.36 -0.01 13.63
C PRO A 73 -17.03 0.73 13.82
N LEU A 74 -16.37 1.13 12.73
CA LEU A 74 -15.12 1.88 12.76
C LEU A 74 -15.30 3.31 13.29
N THR A 75 -16.44 3.94 13.01
CA THR A 75 -16.75 5.28 13.54
C THR A 75 -17.39 5.20 14.93
N SER A 76 -18.04 4.08 15.24
CA SER A 76 -18.73 3.83 16.51
C SER A 76 -18.10 2.70 17.33
N ILE A 77 -16.82 2.82 17.65
CA ILE A 77 -16.09 1.83 18.47
C ILE A 77 -16.77 1.65 19.84
N ASN A 78 -17.19 2.76 20.46
CA ASN A 78 -17.89 2.73 21.73
C ASN A 78 -19.41 2.53 21.51
N PRO A 79 -20.08 1.64 22.25
CA PRO A 79 -21.54 1.48 22.17
C PRO A 79 -22.32 2.79 22.39
N THR A 80 -21.77 3.70 23.19
CA THR A 80 -22.38 5.01 23.45
C THR A 80 -22.43 5.90 22.20
N THR A 81 -21.38 5.89 21.37
CA THR A 81 -21.35 6.65 20.12
C THR A 81 -22.24 6.01 19.06
N LEU A 82 -22.34 4.67 19.08
CA LEU A 82 -23.30 3.91 18.28
C LEU A 82 -24.74 4.36 18.59
N PHE A 83 -25.18 4.19 19.84
CA PHE A 83 -26.54 4.53 20.26
C PHE A 83 -26.87 5.99 19.97
N ARG A 84 -25.93 6.89 20.25
CA ARG A 84 -26.07 8.31 19.93
C ARG A 84 -26.26 8.52 18.42
N SER A 85 -25.40 7.95 17.58
CA SER A 85 -25.47 8.14 16.12
C SER A 85 -26.81 7.68 15.55
N VAL A 86 -27.31 6.53 16.00
CA VAL A 86 -28.61 6.00 15.56
C VAL A 86 -29.75 6.91 16.00
N LEU A 87 -29.78 7.30 17.28
CA LEU A 87 -30.82 8.18 17.82
C LEU A 87 -30.80 9.57 17.18
N THR A 88 -29.62 10.17 16.97
CA THR A 88 -29.53 11.50 16.32
C THR A 88 -29.96 11.46 14.87
N SER A 89 -29.66 10.38 14.14
CA SER A 89 -30.10 10.20 12.76
C SER A 89 -31.62 10.04 12.67
N LEU A 90 -32.21 9.34 13.63
CA LEU A 90 -33.66 9.18 13.76
C LEU A 90 -34.34 10.50 14.09
N GLU A 91 -33.86 11.20 15.12
CA GLU A 91 -34.40 12.52 15.52
C GLU A 91 -34.36 13.51 14.35
N HIS A 92 -33.27 13.53 13.57
CA HIS A 92 -33.16 14.37 12.37
C HIS A 92 -34.14 13.95 11.27
N SER A 93 -34.32 12.65 11.04
CA SER A 93 -35.29 12.15 10.04
C SER A 93 -36.73 12.49 10.42
N ILE A 94 -37.04 12.39 11.73
CA ILE A 94 -38.34 12.77 12.28
C ILE A 94 -38.57 14.28 12.16
N GLN A 95 -37.57 15.10 12.47
CA GLN A 95 -37.65 16.56 12.28
C GLN A 95 -37.90 16.92 10.82
N GLN A 96 -37.21 16.29 9.87
CA GLN A 96 -37.44 16.51 8.44
C GLN A 96 -38.86 16.11 8.00
N ALA A 97 -39.40 15.02 8.54
CA ALA A 97 -40.78 14.62 8.28
C ALA A 97 -41.79 15.63 8.87
N HIS A 98 -41.53 16.13 10.08
CA HIS A 98 -42.40 17.07 10.78
C HIS A 98 -42.36 18.48 10.16
N ASP A 99 -41.19 18.97 9.76
CA ASP A 99 -41.01 20.28 9.11
C ASP A 99 -41.68 20.32 7.73
N ARG A 100 -41.72 19.21 7.00
CA ARG A 100 -42.44 19.09 5.71
C ARG A 100 -43.96 18.98 5.89
N ALA A 101 -44.44 18.30 6.94
CA ALA A 101 -45.87 18.30 7.26
C ALA A 101 -46.37 19.70 7.66
N ARG A 102 -45.52 20.52 8.29
CA ARG A 102 -45.83 21.90 8.67
C ARG A 102 -45.84 22.90 7.51
N THR A 103 -45.28 22.57 6.34
CA THR A 103 -45.31 23.48 5.18
C THR A 103 -46.66 23.51 4.44
N ASP A 104 -47.53 22.51 4.64
CA ASP A 104 -48.86 22.47 4.01
C ASP A 104 -49.96 23.16 4.85
N THR A 105 -49.72 23.39 6.14
CA THR A 105 -50.62 24.18 7.00
C THR A 105 -49.88 25.45 7.43
N ALA A 106 -50.06 26.50 6.63
CA ALA A 106 -49.48 27.84 6.75
C ALA A 106 -48.94 28.24 8.14
N LYS A 107 -47.73 28.84 8.14
CA LYS A 107 -47.29 29.95 9.02
C LYS A 107 -48.18 30.15 10.25
N ALA A 108 -48.05 29.32 11.28
CA ALA A 108 -48.71 29.58 12.54
C ALA A 108 -47.94 28.94 13.70
N VAL A 109 -47.51 29.83 14.59
CA VAL A 109 -47.09 29.58 15.98
C VAL A 109 -45.67 29.03 16.17
N ALA A 110 -44.78 30.01 16.38
CA ALA A 110 -43.72 30.04 17.39
C ALA A 110 -43.00 28.71 17.70
N SER A 111 -41.78 28.65 17.19
CA SER A 111 -40.66 27.81 17.66
C SER A 111 -40.45 27.97 19.18
N GLY A 112 -41.20 27.20 19.96
CA GLY A 112 -41.02 27.01 21.39
C GLY A 112 -40.13 25.81 21.69
N SER A 113 -39.03 26.07 22.40
CA SER A 113 -38.14 25.13 23.08
C SER A 113 -37.23 24.27 22.19
N ARG A 114 -35.98 24.76 22.02
CA ARG A 114 -34.81 23.92 21.74
C ARG A 114 -34.67 22.92 22.91
N GLY A 115 -35.25 21.75 22.76
CA GLY A 115 -35.14 20.67 23.74
C GLY A 115 -33.69 20.40 24.05
N ASN A 116 -33.31 20.61 25.31
CA ASN A 116 -31.99 20.29 25.84
C ASN A 116 -31.60 18.87 25.41
N PHE A 117 -30.51 18.74 24.66
CA PHE A 117 -29.88 17.46 24.32
C PHE A 117 -29.47 16.74 25.61
N ARG A 118 -30.41 16.01 26.22
CA ARG A 118 -30.15 15.11 27.34
C ARG A 118 -29.14 14.09 26.83
N ARG A 119 -27.98 14.02 27.50
CA ARG A 119 -26.91 13.07 27.16
C ARG A 119 -27.53 11.67 27.14
N PRO A 120 -27.39 10.90 26.05
CA PRO A 120 -27.84 9.52 26.05
C PRO A 120 -27.01 8.77 27.10
N ASP A 121 -27.70 8.19 28.09
CA ASP A 121 -27.07 7.33 29.07
C ASP A 121 -26.44 6.11 28.38
N THR A 122 -25.44 5.52 29.02
CA THR A 122 -24.57 4.49 28.43
C THR A 122 -25.23 3.11 28.28
N SER A 123 -26.46 2.95 28.79
CA SER A 123 -27.12 1.66 28.88
C SER A 123 -27.91 1.32 27.61
N LEU A 124 -27.90 0.03 27.27
CA LEU A 124 -28.69 -0.53 26.18
C LEU A 124 -30.20 -0.36 26.42
N ASP A 125 -30.65 -0.46 27.67
CA ASP A 125 -32.07 -0.34 28.02
C ASP A 125 -32.61 1.07 27.78
N TYR A 126 -31.82 2.11 28.08
CA TYR A 126 -32.20 3.49 27.77
C TYR A 126 -32.32 3.70 26.26
N PHE A 127 -31.38 3.15 25.49
CA PHE A 127 -31.43 3.18 24.04
C PHE A 127 -32.70 2.51 23.50
N LEU A 128 -33.04 1.31 23.99
CA LEU A 128 -34.26 0.60 23.58
C LEU A 128 -35.54 1.37 23.93
N TRP A 129 -35.62 1.92 25.15
CA TRP A 129 -36.76 2.73 25.58
C TRP A 129 -36.93 3.99 24.73
N LYS A 130 -35.83 4.73 24.51
CA LYS A 130 -35.86 5.95 23.70
C LYS A 130 -36.18 5.64 22.23
N LEU A 131 -35.65 4.55 21.68
CA LEU A 131 -35.97 4.09 20.34
C LEU A 131 -37.46 3.73 20.21
N GLY A 132 -38.00 3.00 21.19
CA GLY A 132 -39.42 2.68 21.27
C GLY A 132 -40.29 3.93 21.26
N THR A 133 -40.05 4.86 22.18
CA THR A 133 -40.83 6.11 22.28
C THR A 133 -40.79 6.94 21.00
N LEU A 134 -39.63 7.11 20.36
CA LEU A 134 -39.52 7.82 19.08
C LEU A 134 -40.34 7.14 17.96
N LEU A 135 -40.34 5.81 17.90
CA LEU A 135 -41.11 5.09 16.89
C LEU A 135 -42.63 5.16 17.09
N ASP A 136 -43.11 5.32 18.33
CA ASP A 136 -44.55 5.55 18.59
C ASP A 136 -45.01 6.92 18.14
N THR A 137 -44.14 7.93 18.18
CA THR A 137 -44.53 9.31 17.84
C THR A 137 -44.83 9.51 16.35
N VAL A 138 -44.20 8.73 15.46
CA VAL A 138 -44.29 8.92 14.00
C VAL A 138 -44.90 7.71 13.28
N ASP A 139 -45.12 6.60 14.01
CA ASP A 139 -45.51 5.31 13.44
C ASP A 139 -44.64 4.89 12.23
N ALA A 140 -43.34 5.18 12.34
CA ALA A 140 -42.36 5.02 11.27
C ALA A 140 -41.75 3.61 11.25
N ARG A 141 -41.28 3.21 10.06
CA ARG A 141 -40.45 2.02 9.86
C ARG A 141 -38.99 2.42 9.88
N LEU A 142 -38.16 1.73 10.65
CA LEU A 142 -36.74 2.01 10.82
C LEU A 142 -35.87 0.92 10.22
N ILE A 143 -34.92 1.32 9.38
CA ILE A 143 -33.85 0.45 8.88
C ILE A 143 -32.49 0.96 9.39
N VAL A 144 -31.80 0.14 10.19
CA VAL A 144 -30.44 0.43 10.65
C VAL A 144 -29.45 -0.35 9.79
N VAL A 145 -28.67 0.36 8.96
CA VAL A 145 -27.64 -0.24 8.12
C VAL A 145 -26.29 -0.17 8.82
N ILE A 146 -25.69 -1.32 9.07
CA ILE A 146 -24.36 -1.45 9.64
C ILE A 146 -23.38 -1.85 8.54
N LYS A 147 -22.53 -0.91 8.14
CA LYS A 147 -21.43 -1.11 7.18
C LYS A 147 -20.28 -1.87 7.85
N ASP A 148 -19.45 -2.58 7.09
CA ASP A 148 -18.26 -3.30 7.58
C ASP A 148 -18.53 -4.20 8.80
N ALA A 149 -19.61 -4.97 8.73
CA ALA A 149 -20.12 -5.73 9.86
C ALA A 149 -19.13 -6.81 10.36
N GLU A 150 -18.09 -7.18 9.61
CA GLU A 150 -17.04 -8.12 10.08
C GLU A 150 -16.32 -7.62 11.33
N ARG A 151 -16.21 -6.30 11.48
CA ARG A 151 -15.50 -5.65 12.60
C ARG A 151 -16.30 -5.63 13.88
N ILE A 152 -17.61 -5.88 13.81
CA ILE A 152 -18.50 -5.92 14.98
C ILE A 152 -18.03 -6.96 16.00
N ARG A 153 -17.48 -8.09 15.54
CA ARG A 153 -16.99 -9.18 16.38
C ARG A 153 -15.81 -8.78 17.26
N ASP A 154 -14.98 -7.85 16.78
CA ASP A 154 -13.75 -7.41 17.45
C ASP A 154 -13.98 -6.12 18.26
N LEU A 155 -14.84 -5.22 17.77
CA LEU A 155 -15.02 -3.88 18.33
C LEU A 155 -16.17 -3.80 19.35
N TRP A 156 -17.30 -4.46 19.09
CA TRP A 156 -18.48 -4.31 19.94
C TRP A 156 -18.58 -5.45 20.95
N PRO A 157 -18.97 -5.16 22.20
CA PRO A 157 -19.26 -6.20 23.17
C PRO A 157 -20.36 -7.15 22.67
N GLU A 158 -20.25 -8.44 23.01
CA GLU A 158 -21.15 -9.48 22.52
C GLU A 158 -22.64 -9.16 22.76
N HIS A 159 -22.97 -8.70 23.96
CA HIS A 159 -24.35 -8.36 24.33
C HIS A 159 -24.94 -7.20 23.53
N VAL A 160 -24.11 -6.25 23.06
CA VAL A 160 -24.57 -5.10 22.28
C VAL A 160 -24.91 -5.53 20.87
N TRP A 161 -24.00 -6.21 20.19
CA TRP A 161 -24.21 -6.50 18.78
C TRP A 161 -25.21 -7.66 18.56
N THR A 162 -25.26 -8.63 19.48
CA THR A 162 -26.31 -9.66 19.45
C THR A 162 -27.69 -9.05 19.68
N ALA A 163 -27.80 -7.95 20.43
CA ALA A 163 -29.05 -7.21 20.57
C ALA A 163 -29.51 -6.58 19.25
N PHE A 164 -28.60 -6.12 18.38
CA PHE A 164 -28.97 -5.63 17.04
C PHE A 164 -29.63 -6.70 16.18
N CYS A 165 -29.24 -7.97 16.30
CA CYS A 165 -29.87 -9.08 15.57
C CYS A 165 -31.35 -9.28 15.94
N ARG A 166 -31.73 -8.86 17.16
CA ARG A 166 -33.08 -8.99 17.74
C ARG A 166 -33.67 -7.65 18.16
N LEU A 167 -33.23 -6.55 17.56
CA LEU A 167 -33.61 -5.19 17.97
C LEU A 167 -35.12 -4.98 17.92
N ALA A 168 -35.78 -5.50 16.88
CA ALA A 168 -37.23 -5.45 16.74
C ALA A 168 -37.99 -6.14 17.90
N LEU A 169 -37.45 -7.25 18.41
CA LEU A 169 -38.03 -7.99 19.54
C LEU A 169 -37.79 -7.27 20.86
N LEU A 170 -36.59 -6.72 21.07
CA LEU A 170 -36.23 -6.02 22.30
C LEU A 170 -37.00 -4.70 22.49
N VAL A 171 -37.35 -4.02 21.40
CA VAL A 171 -38.19 -2.80 21.45
C VAL A 171 -39.68 -3.15 21.57
N GLY A 172 -40.08 -4.41 21.41
CA GLY A 172 -41.48 -4.84 21.45
C GLY A 172 -42.29 -4.44 20.21
N LYS A 173 -41.63 -4.15 19.09
CA LYS A 173 -42.27 -3.69 17.83
C LYS A 173 -41.80 -4.53 16.63
N PRO A 174 -42.22 -5.80 16.55
CA PRO A 174 -41.89 -6.64 15.42
C PRO A 174 -42.44 -6.02 14.12
N GLY A 175 -41.68 -6.09 13.03
CA GLY A 175 -42.11 -5.58 11.72
C GLY A 175 -41.88 -4.08 11.47
N LYS A 176 -41.55 -3.29 12.50
CA LYS A 176 -41.21 -1.87 12.32
C LYS A 176 -39.72 -1.59 12.24
N ILE A 177 -38.86 -2.50 12.73
CA ILE A 177 -37.41 -2.30 12.79
C ILE A 177 -36.70 -3.43 12.02
N ALA A 178 -35.78 -3.07 11.13
CA ALA A 178 -34.84 -3.98 10.50
C ALA A 178 -33.40 -3.55 10.75
N THR A 179 -32.52 -4.52 10.99
CA THR A 179 -31.08 -4.32 11.00
C THR A 179 -30.46 -4.97 9.76
N VAL A 180 -29.71 -4.20 8.98
CA VAL A 180 -29.05 -4.66 7.75
C VAL A 180 -27.54 -4.66 7.97
N PHE A 181 -26.94 -5.85 8.02
CA PHE A 181 -25.50 -6.04 8.15
C PHE A 181 -24.88 -6.18 6.76
N ILE A 182 -23.87 -5.37 6.44
CA ILE A 182 -23.09 -5.52 5.20
C ILE A 182 -21.73 -6.08 5.57
N SER A 183 -21.40 -7.29 5.09
CA SER A 183 -20.11 -7.91 5.39
C SER A 183 -19.50 -8.69 4.24
N THR A 184 -18.17 -8.78 4.29
CA THR A 184 -17.38 -9.73 3.51
C THR A 184 -17.49 -11.18 3.97
N LEU A 185 -17.88 -11.42 5.21
CA LEU A 185 -17.87 -12.74 5.84
C LEU A 185 -19.25 -13.41 5.83
N PRO A 186 -19.33 -14.75 5.71
CA PRO A 186 -20.59 -15.48 5.86
C PRO A 186 -21.05 -15.48 7.33
N TRP A 187 -22.36 -15.59 7.56
CA TRP A 187 -22.94 -15.62 8.92
C TRP A 187 -22.34 -16.69 9.85
N ALA A 188 -21.84 -17.79 9.28
CA ALA A 188 -21.19 -18.85 10.06
C ALA A 188 -20.02 -18.35 10.93
N GLN A 189 -19.33 -17.28 10.51
CA GLN A 189 -18.21 -16.69 11.26
C GLN A 189 -18.64 -15.72 12.37
N TYR A 190 -19.93 -15.43 12.48
CA TYR A 190 -20.53 -14.62 13.54
C TYR A 190 -21.09 -15.45 14.69
N ARG A 191 -20.95 -16.78 14.64
CA ARG A 191 -21.48 -17.62 15.71
C ARG A 191 -20.71 -17.41 16.99
N THR A 192 -21.45 -17.10 18.04
CA THR A 192 -20.94 -16.90 19.39
C THR A 192 -21.24 -18.10 20.29
N PRO A 193 -20.44 -18.32 21.34
CA PRO A 193 -20.70 -19.37 22.33
C PRO A 193 -22.07 -19.24 23.02
N SER A 194 -22.63 -18.02 23.10
CA SER A 194 -23.95 -17.77 23.71
C SER A 194 -25.13 -18.38 22.94
N GLY A 195 -24.95 -18.79 21.67
CA GLY A 195 -26.01 -19.41 20.86
C GLY A 195 -27.12 -18.45 20.38
N LEU A 196 -27.17 -17.22 20.89
CA LEU A 196 -28.15 -16.18 20.49
C LEU A 196 -28.09 -15.83 19.00
N THR A 197 -26.91 -15.99 18.39
CA THR A 197 -26.63 -15.74 16.97
C THR A 197 -27.10 -16.88 16.07
N VAL A 198 -27.36 -18.06 16.65
CA VAL A 198 -27.95 -19.20 15.97
C VAL A 198 -29.48 -19.13 16.05
N SER A 199 -30.04 -18.74 17.20
CA SER A 199 -31.49 -18.60 17.36
C SER A 199 -32.05 -17.39 16.58
N HIS A 200 -31.31 -16.28 16.52
CA HIS A 200 -31.69 -15.08 15.78
C HIS A 200 -30.81 -14.89 14.54
N GLN A 201 -30.81 -15.88 13.66
CA GLN A 201 -30.08 -15.80 12.39
C GLN A 201 -30.76 -14.80 11.43
N PRO A 202 -30.02 -13.83 10.86
CA PRO A 202 -30.53 -12.92 9.85
C PRO A 202 -30.77 -13.65 8.52
N ILE A 203 -31.68 -13.09 7.72
CA ILE A 203 -31.88 -13.52 6.34
C ILE A 203 -30.65 -13.14 5.53
N THR A 204 -29.96 -14.12 4.94
CA THR A 204 -28.72 -13.91 4.21
C THR A 204 -28.99 -13.70 2.72
N LEU A 205 -28.67 -12.51 2.20
CA LEU A 205 -28.63 -12.24 0.76
C LEU A 205 -27.18 -12.22 0.30
N ARG A 206 -26.86 -13.09 -0.66
CA ARG A 206 -25.52 -13.20 -1.21
C ARG A 206 -25.40 -12.31 -2.45
N PHE A 207 -24.39 -11.45 -2.45
CA PHE A 207 -23.95 -10.72 -3.64
C PHE A 207 -22.90 -11.56 -4.36
N PRO A 208 -23.23 -12.19 -5.51
CA PRO A 208 -22.25 -12.88 -6.30
C PRO A 208 -21.26 -11.90 -6.92
N ARG A 209 -20.17 -12.42 -7.48
CA ARG A 209 -19.25 -11.61 -8.27
C ARG A 209 -19.97 -11.13 -9.53
N LEU A 210 -19.72 -9.87 -9.90
CA LEU A 210 -20.20 -9.34 -11.17
C LEU A 210 -19.54 -10.08 -12.33
N THR A 211 -20.32 -10.32 -13.38
CA THR A 211 -19.80 -10.95 -14.60
C THR A 211 -19.01 -9.91 -15.40
N ARG A 212 -18.19 -10.37 -16.37
CA ARG A 212 -17.47 -9.47 -17.28
C ARG A 212 -18.38 -8.38 -17.88
N PRO A 213 -19.52 -8.69 -18.54
CA PRO A 213 -20.36 -7.66 -19.15
C PRO A 213 -20.94 -6.66 -18.11
N ASP A 214 -21.24 -7.12 -16.90
CA ASP A 214 -21.73 -6.24 -15.84
C ASP A 214 -20.66 -5.24 -15.38
N VAL A 215 -19.41 -5.69 -15.26
CA VAL A 215 -18.28 -4.80 -14.91
C VAL A 215 -18.02 -3.81 -16.03
N LEU A 216 -18.05 -4.23 -17.30
CA LEU A 216 -17.84 -3.33 -18.44
C LEU A 216 -18.93 -2.26 -18.52
N SER A 217 -20.19 -2.65 -18.33
CA SER A 217 -21.31 -1.70 -18.31
C SER A 217 -21.23 -0.73 -17.13
N LEU A 218 -20.78 -1.19 -15.96
CA LEU A 218 -20.53 -0.31 -14.81
C LEU A 218 -19.41 0.71 -15.08
N LEU A 219 -18.31 0.28 -15.70
CA LEU A 219 -17.21 1.17 -16.07
C LEU A 219 -17.64 2.16 -17.17
N ALA A 220 -18.50 1.74 -18.10
CA ALA A 220 -19.06 2.62 -19.13
C ALA A 220 -19.88 3.79 -18.55
N LEU A 221 -20.46 3.65 -17.35
CA LEU A 221 -21.19 4.74 -16.68
C LEU A 221 -20.29 5.91 -16.29
N ASP A 222 -18.97 5.71 -16.18
CA ASP A 222 -18.02 6.78 -15.83
C ASP A 222 -17.65 7.68 -17.01
N PHE A 223 -17.98 7.26 -18.25
CA PHE A 223 -17.63 7.97 -19.47
C PHE A 223 -18.08 9.44 -19.54
N PRO A 224 -19.30 9.83 -19.14
CA PRO A 224 -19.73 11.23 -19.23
C PRO A 224 -18.86 12.19 -18.40
N LEU A 225 -18.33 11.74 -17.26
CA LEU A 225 -17.41 12.53 -16.44
C LEU A 225 -16.03 12.62 -17.10
N LEU A 226 -15.56 11.52 -17.70
CA LEU A 226 -14.30 11.47 -18.43
C LEU A 226 -14.34 12.36 -19.69
N TRP A 227 -15.48 12.41 -20.38
CA TRP A 227 -15.70 13.30 -21.52
C TRP A 227 -15.59 14.78 -21.11
N LYS A 228 -16.25 15.19 -20.01
CA LYS A 228 -16.15 16.56 -19.50
C LYS A 228 -14.71 16.93 -19.15
N SER A 229 -13.96 15.99 -18.56
CA SER A 229 -12.53 16.18 -18.27
C SER A 229 -11.68 16.27 -19.54
N TYR A 230 -11.97 15.46 -20.55
CA TYR A 230 -11.33 15.51 -21.86
C TYR A 230 -11.58 16.85 -22.55
N ASP A 231 -12.84 17.28 -22.65
CA ASP A 231 -13.25 18.54 -23.29
C ASP A 231 -12.64 19.74 -22.57
N SER A 232 -12.71 19.79 -21.24
CA SER A 232 -12.04 20.82 -20.45
C SER A 232 -10.52 20.85 -20.68
N SER A 233 -9.89 19.67 -20.79
CA SER A 233 -8.46 19.60 -21.09
C SER A 233 -8.12 20.05 -22.51
N VAL A 234 -8.95 19.77 -23.50
CA VAL A 234 -8.74 20.20 -24.89
C VAL A 234 -8.98 21.70 -25.00
N GLN A 235 -9.99 22.24 -24.31
CA GLN A 235 -10.23 23.67 -24.24
C GLN A 235 -9.09 24.40 -23.52
N ALA A 236 -8.60 23.87 -22.39
CA ALA A 236 -7.41 24.39 -21.73
C ALA A 236 -6.20 24.35 -22.67
N ALA A 237 -5.99 23.25 -23.38
CA ALA A 237 -4.94 23.14 -24.41
C ALA A 237 -5.04 24.20 -25.50
N GLN A 238 -6.25 24.48 -25.99
CA GLN A 238 -6.52 25.46 -27.04
C GLN A 238 -6.33 26.90 -26.55
N MET A 239 -6.77 27.20 -25.33
CA MET A 239 -6.58 28.49 -24.67
C MET A 239 -5.10 28.75 -24.35
N HIS A 240 -4.39 27.72 -23.89
CA HIS A 240 -2.93 27.76 -23.70
C HIS A 240 -2.20 27.83 -25.05
N ALA A 241 -2.61 27.13 -26.11
CA ALA A 241 -2.00 27.31 -27.44
C ALA A 241 -2.11 28.75 -28.00
N GLY A 242 -3.02 29.57 -27.45
CA GLY A 242 -3.08 31.02 -27.70
C GLY A 242 -2.14 31.88 -26.86
N THR A 243 -1.52 31.35 -25.79
CA THR A 243 -0.76 32.11 -24.78
C THR A 243 0.57 31.46 -24.29
N SER A 244 0.80 30.15 -24.42
CA SER A 244 2.06 29.39 -24.22
C SER A 244 1.86 27.86 -24.41
N ILE A 245 2.89 27.16 -24.89
CA ILE A 245 2.84 25.81 -25.47
C ILE A 245 2.87 24.70 -24.40
N ALA A 246 1.94 23.73 -24.48
CA ALA A 246 2.10 22.45 -23.77
C ALA A 246 1.48 21.22 -24.46
N LEU A 247 0.88 21.30 -25.66
CA LEU A 247 0.31 20.10 -26.29
C LEU A 247 0.66 19.87 -27.76
N CYS A 248 1.02 20.90 -28.54
CA CYS A 248 1.65 20.77 -29.86
C CYS A 248 2.21 22.13 -30.31
N LYS A 249 3.36 22.16 -30.98
CA LYS A 249 3.87 23.39 -31.61
C LYS A 249 2.84 23.92 -32.62
N ARG A 250 2.68 25.25 -32.75
CA ARG A 250 1.78 25.86 -33.76
C ARG A 250 2.14 25.43 -35.19
N ALA A 251 3.44 25.25 -35.46
CA ALA A 251 3.97 24.68 -36.71
C ALA A 251 3.58 23.21 -36.91
N THR A 252 3.58 22.37 -35.86
CA THR A 252 3.08 21.00 -35.97
C THR A 252 1.57 20.94 -36.17
N LEU A 253 0.81 21.82 -35.51
CA LEU A 253 -0.65 21.90 -35.66
C LEU A 253 -1.05 22.38 -37.08
N ALA A 254 -0.31 23.34 -37.65
CA ALA A 254 -0.49 23.81 -39.03
C ALA A 254 -0.08 22.75 -40.07
N LYS A 255 0.99 21.98 -39.81
CA LYS A 255 1.43 20.86 -40.67
C LYS A 255 0.49 19.64 -40.58
N LEU A 256 -0.06 19.35 -39.40
CA LEU A 256 -1.11 18.34 -39.18
C LEU A 256 -2.42 18.72 -39.90
N LYS A 257 -2.82 20.00 -39.86
CA LYS A 257 -3.94 20.51 -40.67
C LYS A 257 -3.73 20.31 -42.18
N LYS A 258 -2.49 20.35 -42.68
CA LYS A 258 -2.15 20.10 -44.10
C LYS A 258 -2.07 18.60 -44.43
N ALA A 259 -1.69 17.76 -43.48
CA ALA A 259 -1.58 16.31 -43.64
C ALA A 259 -2.77 15.60 -42.99
N ASN A 260 -3.96 15.61 -43.64
CA ASN A 260 -5.17 14.82 -43.30
C ASN A 260 -5.24 14.22 -41.88
N SER A 261 -5.08 15.03 -40.83
CA SER A 261 -5.02 14.54 -39.45
C SER A 261 -5.98 15.31 -38.54
N GLY A 262 -6.99 14.54 -38.10
CA GLY A 262 -7.90 14.86 -37.01
C GLY A 262 -9.09 15.72 -37.40
N ASP A 263 -10.19 15.06 -37.74
CA ASP A 263 -11.53 15.63 -37.63
C ASP A 263 -11.83 15.97 -36.15
N GLN A 264 -12.80 16.84 -35.86
CA GLN A 264 -13.21 17.06 -34.47
C GLN A 264 -13.66 15.73 -33.86
N VAL A 265 -13.04 15.33 -32.74
CA VAL A 265 -13.38 14.07 -32.07
C VAL A 265 -14.83 14.16 -31.59
N SER A 266 -15.73 13.39 -32.21
CA SER A 266 -17.11 13.29 -31.76
C SER A 266 -17.18 12.51 -30.45
N GLN A 267 -18.14 12.88 -29.60
CA GLN A 267 -18.38 12.21 -28.32
C GLN A 267 -18.66 10.71 -28.52
N ASP A 268 -19.39 10.35 -29.58
CA ASP A 268 -19.75 8.96 -29.88
C ASP A 268 -18.54 8.12 -30.33
N ALA A 269 -17.62 8.70 -31.09
CA ALA A 269 -16.39 8.01 -31.49
C ALA A 269 -15.47 7.75 -30.29
N LEU A 270 -15.35 8.72 -29.37
CA LEU A 270 -14.57 8.53 -28.14
C LEU A 270 -15.23 7.51 -27.20
N ARG A 271 -16.58 7.46 -27.18
CA ARG A 271 -17.33 6.46 -26.40
C ARG A 271 -17.05 5.05 -26.90
N ALA A 272 -17.12 4.84 -28.21
CA ALA A 272 -16.81 3.53 -28.81
C ALA A 272 -15.38 3.09 -28.49
N LEU A 273 -14.41 4.01 -28.56
CA LEU A 273 -13.03 3.74 -28.15
C LEU A 273 -12.92 3.39 -26.66
N TYR A 274 -13.64 4.11 -25.79
CA TYR A 274 -13.64 3.84 -24.35
C TYR A 274 -14.18 2.45 -24.04
N GLU A 275 -15.28 2.04 -24.67
CA GLU A 275 -15.85 0.71 -24.48
C GLU A 275 -14.87 -0.41 -24.88
N GLN A 276 -14.11 -0.23 -25.96
CA GLN A 276 -13.05 -1.15 -26.37
C GLN A 276 -11.87 -1.14 -25.40
N PHE A 277 -11.41 0.05 -24.99
CA PHE A 277 -10.33 0.23 -24.02
C PHE A 277 -10.65 -0.45 -22.69
N VAL A 278 -11.85 -0.24 -22.16
CA VAL A 278 -12.30 -0.84 -20.89
C VAL A 278 -12.31 -2.37 -20.97
N GLY A 279 -12.69 -2.93 -22.13
CA GLY A 279 -12.59 -4.37 -22.39
C GLY A 279 -11.17 -4.91 -22.24
N VAL A 280 -10.21 -4.26 -22.91
CA VAL A 280 -8.78 -4.65 -22.85
C VAL A 280 -8.19 -4.43 -21.46
N PHE A 281 -8.51 -3.29 -20.85
CA PHE A 281 -8.07 -2.94 -19.50
C PHE A 281 -8.55 -3.99 -18.47
N TYR A 282 -9.83 -4.36 -18.50
CA TYR A 282 -10.37 -5.37 -17.61
C TYR A 282 -9.68 -6.73 -17.78
N ASP A 283 -9.48 -7.17 -19.03
CA ASP A 283 -8.85 -8.47 -19.29
C ASP A 283 -7.39 -8.52 -18.82
N SER A 284 -6.69 -7.38 -18.80
CA SER A 284 -5.32 -7.26 -18.28
C SER A 284 -5.21 -7.25 -16.75
N ILE A 285 -6.21 -6.70 -16.03
CA ILE A 285 -6.12 -6.41 -14.58
C ILE A 285 -6.97 -7.37 -13.72
N LYS A 286 -7.95 -8.08 -14.30
CA LYS A 286 -8.88 -8.96 -13.57
C LYS A 286 -8.24 -10.04 -12.70
N SER A 287 -6.98 -10.42 -12.99
CA SER A 287 -6.23 -11.40 -12.18
C SER A 287 -5.80 -10.82 -10.83
N ASN A 288 -5.45 -9.53 -10.80
CA ASN A 288 -4.78 -8.89 -9.69
C ASN A 288 -5.74 -8.07 -8.84
N VAL A 289 -6.65 -7.32 -9.47
CA VAL A 289 -7.62 -6.46 -8.78
C VAL A 289 -9.02 -7.03 -8.91
N ARG A 290 -9.66 -7.18 -7.75
CA ARG A 290 -11.00 -7.75 -7.62
C ARG A 290 -12.02 -6.74 -7.11
N ASP A 291 -11.56 -5.66 -6.49
CA ASP A 291 -12.43 -4.59 -6.02
C ASP A 291 -12.82 -3.67 -7.19
N ILE A 292 -14.09 -3.34 -7.23
CA ILE A 292 -14.72 -2.56 -8.29
C ILE A 292 -14.34 -1.08 -8.15
N GLU A 293 -14.26 -0.56 -6.93
CA GLU A 293 -13.89 0.85 -6.70
C GLU A 293 -12.44 1.10 -7.12
N GLU A 294 -11.55 0.18 -6.75
CA GLU A 294 -10.16 0.20 -7.21
C GLU A 294 -10.08 0.11 -8.74
N LEU A 295 -10.84 -0.80 -9.36
CA LEU A 295 -10.89 -0.90 -10.82
C LEU A 295 -11.37 0.39 -11.51
N ARG A 296 -12.39 1.06 -10.97
CA ARG A 296 -12.90 2.36 -11.47
C ARG A 296 -11.86 3.47 -11.35
N THR A 297 -11.18 3.54 -10.22
CA THR A 297 -10.14 4.57 -10.02
C THR A 297 -8.92 4.34 -10.92
N MET A 298 -8.49 3.09 -11.10
CA MET A 298 -7.40 2.75 -12.00
C MET A 298 -7.78 2.94 -13.48
N SER A 299 -9.00 2.57 -13.90
CA SER A 299 -9.44 2.74 -15.29
C SER A 299 -9.50 4.22 -15.66
N ALA A 300 -10.06 5.06 -14.78
CA ALA A 300 -10.07 6.51 -14.94
C ALA A 300 -8.64 7.07 -15.00
N ALA A 301 -7.73 6.58 -14.14
CA ALA A 301 -6.36 7.03 -14.14
C ALA A 301 -5.62 6.72 -15.45
N VAL A 302 -5.69 5.47 -15.92
CA VAL A 302 -5.05 5.07 -17.18
C VAL A 302 -5.65 5.79 -18.37
N TRP A 303 -6.97 6.00 -18.38
CA TRP A 303 -7.66 6.67 -19.47
C TRP A 303 -7.08 8.06 -19.78
N HIS A 304 -6.78 8.87 -18.76
CA HIS A 304 -6.23 10.21 -18.96
C HIS A 304 -4.84 10.21 -19.63
N SER A 305 -4.03 9.17 -19.41
CA SER A 305 -2.74 9.01 -20.09
C SER A 305 -2.91 8.35 -21.47
N PHE A 306 -3.83 7.40 -21.60
CA PHE A 306 -4.14 6.68 -22.84
C PHE A 306 -4.65 7.59 -23.96
N VAL A 307 -5.43 8.63 -23.62
CA VAL A 307 -6.03 9.54 -24.61
C VAL A 307 -5.07 10.63 -25.12
N VAL A 308 -3.88 10.77 -24.53
CA VAL A 308 -2.92 11.81 -24.93
C VAL A 308 -2.54 11.78 -26.41
N PRO A 309 -2.23 10.62 -27.05
CA PRO A 309 -1.91 10.58 -28.48
C PRO A 309 -3.07 11.01 -29.39
N ILE A 310 -4.31 10.92 -28.92
CA ILE A 310 -5.49 11.43 -29.62
C ILE A 310 -5.56 12.96 -29.46
N GLN A 311 -5.25 13.48 -28.26
CA GLN A 311 -5.17 14.93 -28.01
C GLN A 311 -4.10 15.60 -28.85
N THR A 312 -2.93 14.96 -29.03
CA THR A 312 -1.83 15.46 -29.87
C THR A 312 -2.06 15.24 -31.37
N ARG A 313 -3.18 14.61 -31.75
CA ARG A 313 -3.56 14.26 -33.13
C ARG A 313 -2.55 13.34 -33.85
N GLU A 314 -1.82 12.52 -33.10
CA GLU A 314 -0.94 11.47 -33.65
C GLU A 314 -1.71 10.30 -34.25
N CYS A 315 -2.85 9.96 -33.65
CA CYS A 315 -3.64 8.80 -34.01
C CYS A 315 -5.12 9.17 -34.13
N SER A 316 -5.81 8.49 -35.04
CA SER A 316 -7.28 8.57 -35.14
C SER A 316 -7.95 7.71 -34.08
N THR A 317 -9.22 7.98 -33.77
CA THR A 317 -10.04 7.20 -32.83
C THR A 317 -10.29 5.77 -33.31
N ALA A 318 -10.06 5.46 -34.59
CA ALA A 318 -10.22 4.13 -35.17
C ALA A 318 -9.00 3.20 -34.96
N ASP A 319 -7.81 3.75 -34.69
CA ASP A 319 -6.56 2.98 -34.64
C ASP A 319 -6.24 2.49 -33.22
N LEU A 320 -7.08 1.62 -32.66
CA LEU A 320 -6.90 1.09 -31.30
C LEU A 320 -5.57 0.32 -31.15
N GLN A 321 -5.14 -0.42 -32.18
CA GLN A 321 -3.96 -1.29 -32.09
C GLN A 321 -2.65 -0.51 -31.90
N THR A 322 -2.49 0.60 -32.61
CA THR A 322 -1.30 1.47 -32.48
C THR A 322 -1.28 2.17 -31.13
N LEU A 323 -2.45 2.59 -30.65
CA LEU A 323 -2.63 3.21 -29.34
C LEU A 323 -2.31 2.23 -28.19
N LEU A 324 -2.76 0.98 -28.29
CA LEU A 324 -2.46 -0.08 -27.33
C LEU A 324 -0.97 -0.44 -27.32
N LEU A 325 -0.30 -0.45 -28.47
CA LEU A 325 1.14 -0.72 -28.53
C LEU A 325 1.93 0.38 -27.81
N ALA A 326 1.57 1.64 -28.04
CA ALA A 326 2.18 2.80 -27.37
C ALA A 326 1.93 2.82 -25.84
N SER A 327 0.74 2.42 -25.40
CA SER A 327 0.28 2.50 -24.01
C SER A 327 0.42 1.21 -23.19
N SER A 328 0.92 0.12 -23.79
CA SER A 328 1.02 -1.20 -23.16
C SER A 328 1.78 -1.21 -21.82
N HIS A 329 2.78 -0.34 -21.68
CA HIS A 329 3.57 -0.18 -20.45
C HIS A 329 2.76 0.43 -19.30
N LEU A 330 1.74 1.24 -19.59
CA LEU A 330 0.88 1.89 -18.57
C LEU A 330 0.10 0.86 -17.76
N PHE A 331 -0.40 -0.21 -18.40
CA PHE A 331 -1.13 -1.26 -17.69
C PHE A 331 -0.24 -2.01 -16.68
N ARG A 332 1.03 -2.26 -17.03
CA ARG A 332 2.00 -2.89 -16.12
C ARG A 332 2.41 -1.95 -14.99
N ASP A 333 2.65 -0.69 -15.30
CA ASP A 333 3.07 0.32 -14.31
C ASP A 333 1.97 0.56 -13.26
N VAL A 334 0.70 0.59 -13.67
CA VAL A 334 -0.45 0.69 -12.74
C VAL A 334 -0.49 -0.48 -11.76
N ILE A 335 -0.26 -1.70 -12.24
CA ILE A 335 -0.26 -2.89 -11.37
C ILE A 335 0.89 -2.81 -10.35
N VAL A 336 2.06 -2.30 -10.74
CA VAL A 336 3.23 -2.28 -9.86
C VAL A 336 3.21 -1.11 -8.89
N ARG A 337 2.77 0.08 -9.30
CA ARG A 337 2.87 1.31 -8.49
C ARG A 337 1.54 1.77 -7.89
N LEU A 338 0.44 1.64 -8.64
CA LEU A 338 -0.87 2.15 -8.21
C LEU A 338 -1.60 1.12 -7.33
N GLN A 339 -1.58 -0.17 -7.70
CA GLN A 339 -2.18 -1.24 -6.89
C GLN A 339 -1.45 -1.43 -5.55
N THR A 340 -0.12 -1.32 -5.56
CA THR A 340 0.72 -1.38 -4.33
C THR A 340 0.61 -0.12 -3.48
N ARG A 341 -0.07 0.92 -3.99
CA ARG A 341 -0.22 2.24 -3.37
C ARG A 341 1.10 2.94 -3.07
N GLU A 342 2.14 2.67 -3.86
CA GLU A 342 3.40 3.43 -3.82
C GLU A 342 3.18 4.89 -4.23
N VAL A 343 2.25 5.11 -5.17
CA VAL A 343 1.91 6.43 -5.69
C VAL A 343 0.40 6.62 -5.61
N GLY A 344 -0.04 7.83 -5.24
CA GLY A 344 -1.46 8.16 -5.25
C GLY A 344 -2.03 8.21 -6.68
N PRO A 345 -3.34 7.94 -6.89
CA PRO A 345 -3.94 7.95 -8.23
C PRO A 345 -3.71 9.26 -8.99
N ARG A 346 -3.81 10.41 -8.33
CA ARG A 346 -3.63 11.72 -8.95
C ARG A 346 -2.19 11.98 -9.39
N GLU A 347 -1.24 11.65 -8.53
CA GLU A 347 0.18 11.81 -8.82
C GLU A 347 0.60 10.90 -9.98
N TRP A 348 0.17 9.64 -9.95
CA TRP A 348 0.44 8.70 -11.03
C TRP A 348 -0.16 9.18 -12.36
N THR A 349 -1.40 9.69 -12.36
CA THR A 349 -2.00 10.21 -13.60
C THR A 349 -1.22 11.37 -14.20
N GLN A 350 -0.71 12.27 -13.37
CA GLN A 350 0.05 13.43 -13.85
C GLN A 350 1.40 12.99 -14.43
N GLU A 351 2.12 12.13 -13.72
CA GLU A 351 3.41 11.56 -14.16
C GLU A 351 3.25 10.77 -15.48
N ALA A 352 2.28 9.87 -15.54
CA ALA A 352 1.99 9.06 -16.73
C ALA A 352 1.52 9.91 -17.91
N ARG A 353 0.79 10.98 -17.64
CA ARG A 353 0.36 11.92 -18.68
C ARG A 353 1.53 12.69 -19.27
N ILE A 354 2.41 13.26 -18.44
CA ILE A 354 3.60 14.00 -18.90
C ILE A 354 4.53 13.09 -19.71
N ARG A 355 4.77 11.87 -19.23
CA ARG A 355 5.54 10.87 -19.98
C ARG A 355 4.90 10.54 -21.32
N SER A 356 3.57 10.40 -21.37
CA SER A 356 2.87 10.16 -22.61
C SER A 356 3.00 11.35 -23.57
N ILE A 357 2.92 12.60 -23.09
CA ILE A 357 3.09 13.82 -23.89
C ILE A 357 4.52 13.88 -24.47
N GLN A 358 5.54 13.62 -23.65
CA GLN A 358 6.94 13.59 -24.08
C GLN A 358 7.19 12.49 -25.12
N ALA A 359 6.66 11.29 -24.90
CA ALA A 359 6.78 10.18 -25.84
C ALA A 359 6.04 10.47 -27.16
N SER A 360 4.90 11.13 -27.08
CA SER A 360 4.12 11.65 -28.21
C SER A 360 4.91 12.67 -29.03
N ALA A 361 5.46 13.69 -28.36
CA ALA A 361 6.32 14.68 -28.98
C ALA A 361 7.57 14.06 -29.64
N ALA A 362 8.20 13.07 -29.00
CA ALA A 362 9.34 12.35 -29.54
C ALA A 362 8.97 11.54 -30.80
N ARG A 363 7.79 10.87 -30.82
CA ARG A 363 7.30 10.15 -32.00
C ARG A 363 6.98 11.11 -33.16
N LEU A 364 6.34 12.24 -32.87
CA LEU A 364 6.09 13.28 -33.86
C LEU A 364 7.39 13.91 -34.38
N ALA A 365 8.41 14.04 -33.55
CA ALA A 365 9.75 14.50 -33.96
C ALA A 365 10.44 13.45 -34.84
N ALA A 366 10.39 12.17 -34.47
CA ALA A 366 10.96 11.08 -35.25
C ALA A 366 10.27 10.90 -36.61
N ALA A 367 8.94 11.11 -36.68
CA ALA A 367 8.18 11.08 -37.93
C ALA A 367 8.54 12.22 -38.91
N LYS A 368 9.18 13.30 -38.45
CA LYS A 368 9.74 14.36 -39.32
C LYS A 368 11.07 13.98 -39.97
N ALA A 369 11.80 13.01 -39.42
CA ALA A 369 13.15 12.67 -39.86
C ALA A 369 13.27 11.90 -41.20
N PRO A 370 12.21 11.34 -41.83
CA PRO A 370 12.31 10.78 -43.16
C PRO A 370 11.48 11.59 -44.17
N GLN A 371 11.95 12.79 -44.55
CA GLN A 371 11.73 13.44 -45.85
C GLN A 371 12.39 14.83 -45.85
N ALA A 372 13.72 14.87 -45.94
CA ALA A 372 14.45 16.09 -46.30
C ALA A 372 14.97 15.94 -47.73
N ALA A 373 14.12 16.29 -48.71
CA ALA A 373 14.52 16.62 -50.07
C ALA A 373 13.43 17.41 -50.81
N SER A 374 13.23 18.67 -50.43
CA SER A 374 12.75 19.71 -51.37
C SER A 374 13.13 21.09 -50.85
N THR A 375 14.08 21.69 -51.56
CA THR A 375 14.79 22.94 -51.25
C THR A 375 14.01 24.13 -51.81
N THR A 376 13.06 24.73 -51.07
CA THR A 376 12.49 26.06 -51.43
C THR A 376 11.58 26.65 -50.32
N GLU A 377 12.10 26.98 -49.13
CA GLU A 377 11.32 27.78 -48.14
C GLU A 377 12.20 28.47 -47.08
N GLN A 378 13.43 28.87 -47.42
CA GLN A 378 14.45 29.34 -46.45
C GLN A 378 14.32 30.80 -45.97
N ALA A 379 13.31 31.57 -46.37
CA ALA A 379 13.18 32.98 -45.98
C ALA A 379 12.06 33.26 -44.94
N GLU A 380 11.13 32.33 -44.71
CA GLU A 380 10.13 32.42 -43.62
C GLU A 380 10.53 31.58 -42.38
N ASP A 381 11.56 30.75 -42.50
CA ASP A 381 12.00 29.81 -41.46
C ASP A 381 12.96 30.42 -40.41
N GLU A 382 13.64 31.54 -40.70
CA GLU A 382 14.62 32.14 -39.76
C GLU A 382 13.95 32.89 -38.59
N ASP A 383 12.90 33.69 -38.86
CA ASP A 383 12.11 34.34 -37.80
C ASP A 383 11.26 33.34 -37.00
N ALA A 384 10.83 32.24 -37.63
CA ALA A 384 10.18 31.12 -36.94
C ALA A 384 11.19 30.35 -36.05
N SER A 385 12.46 30.23 -36.46
CA SER A 385 13.49 29.53 -35.71
C SER A 385 13.94 30.27 -34.43
N MET A 386 14.05 31.60 -34.46
CA MET A 386 14.44 32.40 -33.28
C MET A 386 13.33 32.40 -32.23
N VAL A 387 12.08 32.53 -32.67
CA VAL A 387 10.90 32.45 -31.80
C VAL A 387 10.68 31.02 -31.27
N ASP A 388 11.09 30.00 -32.03
CA ASP A 388 11.09 28.60 -31.57
C ASP A 388 12.23 28.29 -30.57
N GLU A 389 13.32 29.06 -30.54
CA GLU A 389 14.42 28.92 -29.55
C GLU A 389 14.05 29.54 -28.20
N GLU A 390 13.48 30.75 -28.17
CA GLU A 390 12.98 31.37 -26.93
C GLU A 390 11.83 30.55 -26.31
N ARG A 391 10.94 30.00 -27.15
CA ARG A 391 9.84 29.13 -26.69
C ARG A 391 10.32 27.75 -26.25
N LYS A 392 11.38 27.19 -26.83
CA LYS A 392 12.03 25.97 -26.30
C LYS A 392 12.56 26.23 -24.89
N PHE A 393 13.12 27.41 -24.63
CA PHE A 393 13.58 27.79 -23.30
C PHE A 393 12.41 27.91 -22.31
N ASP A 394 11.28 28.51 -22.70
CA ASP A 394 10.06 28.56 -21.88
C ASP A 394 9.44 27.17 -21.65
N GLU A 395 9.46 26.29 -22.66
CA GLU A 395 9.00 24.89 -22.59
C GLU A 395 9.91 24.06 -21.67
N GLU A 396 11.22 24.22 -21.79
CA GLU A 396 12.22 23.58 -20.93
C GLU A 396 12.09 24.09 -19.50
N GLU A 397 11.91 25.39 -19.28
CA GLU A 397 11.74 25.98 -17.95
C GLU A 397 10.39 25.60 -17.33
N TRP A 398 9.31 25.46 -18.12
CA TRP A 398 8.02 24.95 -17.65
C TRP A 398 8.07 23.46 -17.35
N LEU A 399 8.68 22.64 -18.23
CA LEU A 399 8.93 21.22 -17.96
C LEU A 399 9.82 21.05 -16.74
N GLU A 400 10.82 21.89 -16.55
CA GLU A 400 11.65 21.93 -15.35
C GLU A 400 10.85 22.38 -14.13
N ARG A 401 9.93 23.35 -14.24
CA ARG A 401 9.04 23.74 -13.14
C ARG A 401 8.03 22.66 -12.80
N GLU A 402 7.45 21.98 -13.78
CA GLU A 402 6.54 20.85 -13.57
C GLU A 402 7.28 19.62 -13.08
N MET A 403 8.44 19.29 -13.66
CA MET A 403 9.31 18.22 -13.18
C MET A 403 9.87 18.55 -11.80
N ALA A 404 10.15 19.80 -11.47
CA ALA A 404 10.55 20.22 -10.13
C ALA A 404 9.37 20.24 -9.16
N ALA A 405 8.16 20.59 -9.60
CA ALA A 405 6.95 20.47 -8.80
C ALA A 405 6.61 19.00 -8.54
N LEU A 406 6.75 18.15 -9.56
CA LEU A 406 6.67 16.70 -9.46
C LEU A 406 7.82 16.13 -8.68
N ASP A 407 9.05 16.64 -8.74
CA ASP A 407 10.17 16.18 -7.93
C ASP A 407 10.04 16.66 -6.49
N ARG A 408 9.34 17.78 -6.22
CA ARG A 408 8.92 18.19 -4.87
C ARG A 408 7.79 17.29 -4.34
N MET A 409 6.81 16.94 -5.18
CA MET A 409 5.77 15.96 -4.83
C MET A 409 6.34 14.55 -4.69
N ARG A 410 7.27 14.17 -5.55
CA ARG A 410 8.05 12.94 -5.53
C ARG A 410 8.96 12.94 -4.34
N SER A 411 9.59 14.05 -3.96
CA SER A 411 10.29 14.12 -2.68
C SER A 411 9.30 13.77 -1.57
N ALA A 412 8.10 14.33 -1.55
CA ALA A 412 7.07 13.95 -0.58
C ALA A 412 6.57 12.47 -0.66
N SER A 413 6.44 11.87 -1.85
CA SER A 413 5.93 10.50 -2.05
C SER A 413 7.02 9.42 -2.05
N SER A 414 8.16 9.67 -2.69
CA SER A 414 9.40 8.89 -2.57
C SER A 414 10.03 9.03 -1.18
N HIS A 415 9.72 10.05 -0.37
CA HIS A 415 9.97 9.99 1.08
C HIS A 415 9.16 8.89 1.80
N ALA A 416 8.23 8.17 1.14
CA ALA A 416 7.64 6.97 1.72
C ALA A 416 8.46 5.70 1.39
N THR A 417 9.02 5.59 0.18
CA THR A 417 9.76 4.40 -0.29
C THR A 417 11.28 4.56 -0.25
N MET A 418 11.84 5.70 -0.70
CA MET A 418 13.26 6.05 -0.56
C MET A 418 13.66 6.43 0.89
N SER A 419 12.71 6.80 1.76
CA SER A 419 12.99 6.95 3.20
C SER A 419 13.36 5.62 3.89
N LEU A 420 13.14 4.48 3.23
CA LEU A 420 13.68 3.18 3.65
C LEU A 420 15.19 3.04 3.35
N MET A 421 15.81 3.97 2.64
CA MET A 421 17.27 4.11 2.61
C MET A 421 17.69 5.20 3.59
N PRO A 422 17.83 4.88 4.88
CA PRO A 422 18.23 5.88 5.85
C PRO A 422 19.66 6.30 5.53
N SER A 423 19.89 7.61 5.40
CA SER A 423 21.22 8.21 5.53
C SER A 423 21.67 8.06 6.98
N LEU A 424 21.96 6.83 7.39
CA LEU A 424 22.47 6.53 8.73
C LEU A 424 23.88 7.09 8.86
N ALA A 425 24.19 7.53 10.08
CA ALA A 425 25.56 7.76 10.48
C ALA A 425 26.33 6.42 10.49
N LEU A 426 27.66 6.50 10.58
CA LEU A 426 28.54 5.33 10.48
C LEU A 426 28.20 4.25 11.53
N ILE A 427 28.12 4.62 12.82
CA ILE A 427 27.90 3.67 13.92
C ILE A 427 26.54 2.95 13.80
N PRO A 428 25.40 3.65 13.59
CA PRO A 428 24.12 2.99 13.33
C PRO A 428 24.14 2.11 12.08
N THR A 429 24.92 2.45 11.04
CA THR A 429 25.06 1.62 9.84
C THR A 429 25.71 0.28 10.17
N PHE A 430 26.82 0.30 10.92
CA PHE A 430 27.47 -0.92 11.37
C PHE A 430 26.62 -1.74 12.35
N LEU A 431 25.85 -1.08 13.23
CA LEU A 431 24.91 -1.78 14.11
C LEU A 431 23.82 -2.50 13.32
N VAL A 432 23.30 -1.89 12.25
CA VAL A 432 22.32 -2.54 11.36
C VAL A 432 22.95 -3.72 10.63
N ILE A 433 24.16 -3.58 10.08
CA ILE A 433 24.87 -4.70 9.43
C ILE A 433 25.16 -5.83 10.44
N ALA A 434 25.67 -5.50 11.62
CA ALA A 434 25.95 -6.45 12.69
C ALA A 434 24.70 -7.22 13.12
N SER A 435 23.58 -6.51 13.29
CA SER A 435 22.31 -7.13 13.64
C SER A 435 21.79 -8.05 12.53
N PHE A 436 22.03 -7.69 11.27
CA PHE A 436 21.63 -8.49 10.11
C PHE A 436 22.40 -9.81 10.09
N LEU A 437 23.73 -9.74 10.26
CA LEU A 437 24.58 -10.91 10.39
C LEU A 437 24.18 -11.76 11.61
N ALA A 438 23.91 -11.15 12.76
CA ALA A 438 23.46 -11.86 13.96
C ALA A 438 22.12 -12.61 13.75
N SER A 439 21.22 -12.08 12.92
CA SER A 439 19.89 -12.68 12.68
C SER A 439 19.91 -13.82 11.66
N TYR A 440 20.73 -13.69 10.60
CA TYR A 440 20.75 -14.64 9.49
C TYR A 440 21.87 -15.67 9.60
N ASN A 441 22.96 -15.36 10.30
CA ASN A 441 23.98 -16.34 10.61
C ASN A 441 23.60 -17.10 11.89
N PRO A 442 23.68 -18.43 11.91
CA PRO A 442 23.52 -19.22 13.14
C PRO A 442 24.69 -18.96 14.10
N SER A 443 24.39 -18.88 15.40
CA SER A 443 25.36 -18.51 16.46
C SER A 443 26.60 -19.39 16.53
N ARG A 444 26.52 -20.65 16.10
CA ARG A 444 27.67 -21.57 16.05
C ARG A 444 28.74 -21.16 15.06
N LEU A 445 28.38 -20.42 14.01
CA LEU A 445 29.33 -19.94 13.01
C LEU A 445 30.02 -18.64 13.44
N ASP A 446 29.57 -18.01 14.53
CA ASP A 446 30.18 -16.76 14.99
C ASP A 446 31.66 -16.94 15.34
N VAL A 447 32.03 -18.09 15.91
CA VAL A 447 33.43 -18.42 16.21
C VAL A 447 34.29 -18.48 14.94
N ARG A 448 33.72 -18.98 13.85
CA ARG A 448 34.45 -19.09 12.57
C ARG A 448 34.59 -17.75 11.86
N TYR A 449 33.57 -16.90 11.94
CA TYR A 449 33.54 -15.63 11.21
C TYR A 449 34.16 -14.47 12.00
N PHE A 450 33.91 -14.39 13.31
CA PHE A 450 34.23 -13.20 14.10
C PHE A 450 35.38 -13.39 15.11
N LEU A 451 35.78 -14.63 15.43
CA LEU A 451 36.98 -14.90 16.23
C LEU A 451 38.18 -15.24 15.34
N ARG A 452 39.33 -14.59 15.59
CA ARG A 452 40.56 -14.67 14.77
C ARG A 452 41.66 -15.55 15.37
N ASP A 453 41.35 -16.39 16.36
CA ASP A 453 42.35 -17.27 16.97
C ASP A 453 42.45 -18.61 16.21
N ASP A 454 43.46 -18.72 15.34
CA ASP A 454 43.85 -19.97 14.67
C ASP A 454 44.11 -21.11 15.67
N SER A 455 44.45 -20.79 16.92
CA SER A 455 44.66 -21.75 18.01
C SER A 455 43.36 -22.41 18.50
N LEU A 456 42.26 -21.65 18.58
CA LEU A 456 40.94 -22.13 19.02
C LEU A 456 40.17 -22.85 17.92
N LEU A 457 40.42 -22.50 16.65
CA LEU A 457 39.90 -23.25 15.50
C LEU A 457 40.45 -24.69 15.47
N SER A 458 41.66 -24.92 16.00
CA SER A 458 42.21 -26.28 16.15
C SER A 458 41.56 -27.06 17.30
N LEU A 459 41.14 -26.38 18.38
CA LEU A 459 40.52 -27.00 19.56
C LEU A 459 39.03 -27.31 19.37
N SER A 460 38.36 -26.59 18.46
CA SER A 460 36.98 -26.86 18.02
C SER A 460 36.86 -28.10 17.12
N SER A 461 37.98 -28.59 16.56
CA SER A 461 38.03 -29.91 15.93
C SER A 461 38.13 -30.99 17.02
N GLY A 462 36.99 -31.51 17.46
CA GLY A 462 36.87 -32.61 18.43
C GLY A 462 37.41 -33.95 17.90
N ALA A 463 38.69 -34.00 17.56
CA ALA A 463 39.42 -35.19 17.14
C ALA A 463 40.67 -35.39 18.01
N SER A 464 40.50 -35.43 19.33
CA SER A 464 41.54 -35.90 20.25
C SER A 464 41.45 -37.42 20.43
N LYS A 465 41.91 -38.18 19.42
CA LYS A 465 42.45 -39.53 19.67
C LYS A 465 43.59 -39.85 18.71
N GLY A 466 44.81 -39.69 19.22
CA GLY A 466 46.01 -40.37 18.77
C GLY A 466 46.71 -39.78 17.55
N LYS A 467 47.81 -39.06 17.76
CA LYS A 467 49.17 -39.63 17.71
C LYS A 467 50.17 -38.47 17.76
N SER A 468 50.91 -38.41 18.86
CA SER A 468 52.02 -37.49 19.03
C SER A 468 53.18 -37.86 18.08
N LEU A 469 53.81 -36.82 17.53
CA LEU A 469 55.20 -36.73 17.04
C LEU A 469 55.59 -37.48 15.75
N LYS A 470 55.75 -36.71 14.65
CA LYS A 470 57.06 -36.44 14.02
C LYS A 470 56.92 -35.42 12.88
N GLY A 471 57.75 -34.38 12.88
CA GLY A 471 58.05 -33.63 11.65
C GLY A 471 58.05 -32.11 11.80
N GLY A 472 59.06 -31.59 12.50
CA GLY A 472 59.38 -30.18 12.50
C GLY A 472 59.69 -29.65 11.09
N ARG A 473 59.40 -28.36 10.91
CA ARG A 473 59.73 -27.57 9.73
C ARG A 473 61.25 -27.60 9.48
N LYS A 474 61.66 -27.86 8.24
CA LYS A 474 62.95 -27.39 7.70
C LYS A 474 62.72 -26.66 6.39
N LEU A 475 63.13 -25.39 6.39
CA LEU A 475 63.43 -24.56 5.24
C LEU A 475 64.70 -25.10 4.54
N GLY A 476 64.76 -25.01 3.20
CA GLY A 476 66.02 -25.07 2.44
C GLY A 476 66.11 -26.15 1.34
N PRO A 477 66.93 -25.94 0.28
CA PRO A 477 66.53 -26.17 -1.11
C PRO A 477 67.19 -27.40 -1.76
N GLY A 478 66.51 -28.03 -2.74
CA GLY A 478 67.14 -29.03 -3.60
C GLY A 478 66.21 -29.98 -4.36
N ARG A 479 65.97 -29.67 -5.64
CA ARG A 479 66.13 -30.56 -6.82
C ARG A 479 65.50 -31.98 -6.78
N GLY A 480 64.46 -32.22 -7.61
CA GLY A 480 64.17 -33.59 -8.10
C GLY A 480 62.73 -33.94 -8.54
N ARG A 481 62.37 -33.59 -9.78
CA ARG A 481 61.52 -34.30 -10.78
C ARG A 481 60.23 -35.08 -10.38
N LYS A 482 59.11 -34.55 -10.92
CA LYS A 482 58.00 -35.16 -11.72
C LYS A 482 57.36 -36.50 -11.29
N ALA A 483 56.09 -36.39 -10.86
CA ALA A 483 54.91 -37.14 -11.36
C ALA A 483 53.68 -36.35 -10.84
N GLY A 484 52.76 -35.83 -11.65
CA GLY A 484 51.73 -36.54 -12.42
C GLY A 484 50.45 -35.73 -12.20
N ALA A 485 49.85 -35.23 -13.28
CA ALA A 485 48.79 -34.23 -13.28
C ALA A 485 47.44 -34.77 -12.76
N GLY A 486 46.77 -33.99 -11.92
CA GLY A 486 45.36 -34.11 -11.58
C GLY A 486 44.79 -32.70 -11.30
N PRO A 487 43.55 -32.39 -11.72
CA PRO A 487 43.03 -31.02 -11.63
C PRO A 487 42.78 -30.65 -10.18
N ARG A 488 43.30 -29.49 -9.78
CA ARG A 488 43.08 -28.85 -8.47
C ARG A 488 41.59 -28.57 -8.28
N GLY A 489 40.90 -29.46 -7.57
CA GLY A 489 39.64 -29.14 -6.92
C GLY A 489 39.88 -28.05 -5.86
N ARG A 490 39.17 -26.93 -5.98
CA ARG A 490 39.03 -25.93 -4.90
C ARG A 490 38.53 -26.65 -3.64
N PRO A 491 39.00 -26.30 -2.42
CA PRO A 491 38.45 -26.89 -1.22
C PRO A 491 36.97 -26.51 -1.14
N ALA A 492 36.09 -27.51 -1.25
CA ALA A 492 34.68 -27.32 -1.06
C ALA A 492 34.44 -26.81 0.37
N LYS A 493 33.57 -25.80 0.51
CA LYS A 493 32.98 -25.39 1.79
C LYS A 493 32.06 -26.51 2.29
N SER A 494 32.60 -27.70 2.58
CA SER A 494 31.83 -28.78 3.20
C SER A 494 31.71 -28.49 4.69
N ALA A 495 30.51 -28.08 5.09
CA ALA A 495 30.16 -27.90 6.49
C ALA A 495 30.42 -29.19 7.28
N LEU A 496 31.15 -29.07 8.39
CA LEU A 496 31.18 -30.07 9.44
C LEU A 496 29.74 -30.22 9.96
N ARG A 497 29.12 -31.39 9.78
CA ARG A 497 27.83 -31.71 10.42
C ARG A 497 28.08 -31.85 11.91
N VAL A 498 27.78 -30.80 12.67
CA VAL A 498 27.82 -30.83 14.14
C VAL A 498 26.38 -30.84 14.65
N THR A 499 26.01 -31.95 15.28
CA THR A 499 24.71 -32.20 15.90
C THR A 499 24.53 -31.35 17.16
N ASN A 500 23.28 -30.99 17.47
CA ASN A 500 22.93 -30.43 18.80
C ASN A 500 23.10 -31.51 19.89
N GLU A 501 23.06 -31.08 21.14
CA GLU A 501 23.00 -31.91 22.36
C GLU A 501 21.86 -32.96 22.28
N ASP A 502 20.78 -32.61 21.56
CA ASP A 502 19.60 -33.44 21.31
C ASP A 502 19.69 -34.31 20.03
N GLY A 503 20.86 -34.43 19.40
CA GLY A 503 21.06 -35.29 18.21
C GLY A 503 20.37 -34.84 16.92
N GLN A 504 19.66 -33.71 16.92
CA GLN A 504 19.07 -33.15 15.70
C GLN A 504 20.13 -32.41 14.88
N THR A 505 20.32 -32.81 13.63
CA THR A 505 21.10 -32.05 12.64
C THR A 505 20.24 -30.89 12.14
N GLU A 506 20.47 -29.69 12.64
CA GLU A 506 19.83 -28.51 12.07
C GLU A 506 20.27 -28.37 10.61
N ASN A 507 19.30 -28.43 9.70
CA ASN A 507 19.53 -28.16 8.30
C ASN A 507 19.89 -26.67 8.16
N LEU A 508 21.18 -26.38 8.10
CA LEU A 508 21.75 -25.02 7.94
C LEU A 508 21.45 -24.39 6.56
N ASN A 509 20.77 -25.14 5.68
CA ASN A 509 20.46 -24.73 4.31
C ASN A 509 19.27 -23.76 4.30
N ARG A 510 19.43 -22.62 3.61
CA ARG A 510 18.37 -21.65 3.27
C ARG A 510 17.65 -20.98 4.45
N GLN A 511 18.41 -20.47 5.41
CA GLN A 511 17.88 -19.64 6.52
C GLN A 511 17.16 -18.36 6.03
N GLN A 512 17.38 -17.95 4.78
CA GLN A 512 16.68 -16.85 4.11
C GLN A 512 15.15 -17.00 4.13
N LEU A 513 14.64 -18.23 3.96
CA LEU A 513 13.20 -18.48 3.84
C LEU A 513 12.50 -18.62 5.19
N LEU A 514 13.24 -18.87 6.27
CA LEU A 514 12.70 -19.05 7.62
C LEU A 514 12.47 -17.71 8.33
N GLY A 515 13.16 -16.65 7.89
CA GLY A 515 13.10 -15.31 8.49
C GLY A 515 14.19 -15.05 9.55
N PRO A 516 14.28 -13.81 10.05
CA PRO A 516 15.35 -13.38 10.95
C PRO A 516 15.22 -14.01 12.34
N LYS A 517 16.28 -14.66 12.82
CA LYS A 517 16.30 -15.27 14.16
C LYS A 517 16.54 -14.22 15.25
N PRO A 518 15.93 -14.39 16.44
CA PRO A 518 16.23 -13.53 17.57
C PRO A 518 17.64 -13.80 18.10
N PHE A 519 18.36 -12.74 18.48
CA PHE A 519 19.70 -12.80 19.05
C PHE A 519 19.78 -11.92 20.32
N PRO A 520 20.61 -12.28 21.32
CA PRO A 520 20.82 -11.47 22.51
C PRO A 520 21.68 -10.24 22.20
N ILE A 521 21.52 -9.18 23.00
CA ILE A 521 22.29 -7.94 22.85
C ILE A 521 23.80 -8.17 22.90
N ASP A 522 24.28 -9.09 23.72
CA ASP A 522 25.72 -9.39 23.86
C ASP A 522 26.32 -9.89 22.54
N ARG A 523 25.56 -10.71 21.80
CA ARG A 523 25.95 -11.19 20.47
C ARG A 523 26.04 -10.05 19.45
N LEU A 524 25.11 -9.10 19.50
CA LEU A 524 25.13 -7.92 18.65
C LEU A 524 26.36 -7.06 18.90
N LEU A 525 26.66 -6.76 20.16
CA LEU A 525 27.80 -5.93 20.54
C LEU A 525 29.13 -6.61 20.17
N SER A 526 29.21 -7.92 20.34
CA SER A 526 30.38 -8.72 19.97
C SER A 526 30.64 -8.70 18.45
N ILE A 527 29.59 -8.92 17.65
CA ILE A 527 29.69 -8.86 16.17
C ILE A 527 30.01 -7.42 15.73
N PHE A 528 29.38 -6.42 16.33
CA PHE A 528 29.64 -5.01 16.05
C PHE A 528 31.10 -4.62 16.33
N GLN A 529 31.66 -5.06 17.46
CA GLN A 529 33.06 -4.87 17.79
C GLN A 529 33.97 -5.50 16.73
N ALA A 530 33.73 -6.76 16.36
CA ALA A 530 34.52 -7.46 15.35
C ALA A 530 34.50 -6.70 14.00
N LEU A 531 33.32 -6.28 13.53
CA LEU A 531 33.16 -5.57 12.27
C LEU A 531 33.90 -4.23 12.22
N ILE A 532 33.83 -3.42 13.29
CA ILE A 532 34.52 -2.13 13.32
C ILE A 532 36.03 -2.31 13.34
N THR A 533 36.54 -3.29 14.09
CA THR A 533 38.00 -3.54 14.16
C THR A 533 38.61 -3.93 12.82
N GLU A 534 37.81 -4.48 11.91
CA GLU A 534 38.24 -4.94 10.58
C GLU A 534 38.02 -3.93 9.47
N SER A 535 36.85 -3.27 9.46
CA SER A 535 36.45 -2.35 8.38
C SER A 535 36.98 -0.92 8.54
N ALA A 536 37.37 -0.50 9.75
CA ALA A 536 37.74 0.90 10.03
C ALA A 536 39.16 1.07 10.63
N PRO A 537 40.24 0.57 9.99
CA PRO A 537 41.60 0.79 10.48
C PRO A 537 42.02 2.27 10.43
N GLU A 538 41.53 3.05 9.46
CA GLU A 538 41.88 4.47 9.28
C GLU A 538 41.18 5.42 10.26
N MET A 539 39.95 5.11 10.68
CA MET A 539 39.23 5.88 11.72
C MET A 539 39.83 5.67 13.12
N SER A 540 40.52 4.56 13.33
CA SER A 540 41.30 4.33 14.55
C SER A 540 42.47 5.32 14.68
N LEU A 541 43.04 5.79 13.56
CA LEU A 541 44.16 6.75 13.56
C LEU A 541 43.69 8.17 13.94
N VAL A 542 42.53 8.61 13.47
CA VAL A 542 42.00 9.96 13.75
C VAL A 542 41.51 10.09 15.21
N TYR A 543 41.09 9.00 15.84
CA TYR A 543 40.62 9.02 17.23
C TYR A 543 41.69 8.63 18.26
N SER A 544 42.75 7.91 17.88
CA SER A 544 43.91 7.65 18.74
C SER A 544 44.63 8.94 19.14
N SER A 545 44.56 10.00 18.33
CA SER A 545 45.16 11.31 18.60
C SER A 545 44.36 12.20 19.56
N LEU A 546 43.20 11.73 20.07
CA LEU A 546 42.31 12.51 20.97
C LEU A 546 42.30 11.99 22.41
N ILE A 547 43.16 11.02 22.76
CA ILE A 547 43.29 10.49 24.12
C ILE A 547 44.36 11.30 24.87
N PRO A 548 44.08 11.88 26.05
CA PRO A 548 45.09 12.55 26.88
C PRO A 548 46.17 11.58 27.34
N GLU A 549 47.45 11.98 27.26
CA GLU A 549 48.66 11.17 27.51
C GLU A 549 48.88 10.69 28.96
N ASN A 550 47.85 10.58 29.80
CA ASN A 550 48.06 10.46 31.25
C ASN A 550 48.19 9.02 31.80
N ASP A 551 48.15 7.98 30.97
CA ASP A 551 48.22 6.57 31.42
C ASP A 551 49.35 5.74 30.75
N LEU A 552 50.35 6.39 30.16
CA LEU A 552 51.50 5.69 29.56
C LEU A 552 52.63 5.47 30.60
N SER A 553 52.44 4.49 31.49
CA SER A 553 53.54 3.91 32.27
C SER A 553 53.55 2.37 32.25
N ALA A 554 53.27 1.78 31.10
CA ALA A 554 53.57 0.37 30.84
C ALA A 554 54.20 0.20 29.45
N SER A 555 55.47 -0.19 29.51
CA SER A 555 56.39 -0.62 28.45
C SER A 555 55.81 -1.44 27.29
N ASN A 556 56.28 -1.14 26.06
CA ASN A 556 56.49 -2.06 24.92
C ASN A 556 55.63 -3.33 24.86
N VAL A 557 54.35 -3.19 24.53
CA VAL A 557 53.48 -4.30 24.08
C VAL A 557 52.80 -3.89 22.76
N ASP A 558 52.65 -4.87 21.88
CA ASP A 558 52.25 -4.76 20.48
C ASP A 558 51.09 -3.79 20.18
N ALA A 559 51.30 -2.84 19.26
CA ALA A 559 50.33 -1.86 18.77
C ALA A 559 49.03 -2.43 18.16
N SER A 560 48.91 -3.76 18.04
CA SER A 560 47.70 -4.45 17.58
C SER A 560 46.72 -4.78 18.70
N GLY A 561 47.18 -4.92 19.95
CA GLY A 561 46.36 -5.23 21.12
C GLY A 561 45.52 -4.04 21.59
N ASP A 562 46.11 -2.84 21.58
CA ASP A 562 45.48 -1.60 22.06
C ASP A 562 44.27 -1.18 21.20
N ARG A 563 44.25 -1.57 19.91
CA ARG A 563 43.14 -1.24 19.01
C ARG A 563 41.87 -2.03 19.33
N SER A 564 42.01 -3.28 19.77
CA SER A 564 40.87 -4.14 20.12
C SER A 564 40.21 -3.72 21.43
N THR A 565 41.02 -3.34 22.43
CA THR A 565 40.57 -2.93 23.76
C THR A 565 39.81 -1.60 23.73
N LEU A 566 40.22 -0.64 22.89
CA LEU A 566 39.52 0.64 22.71
C LEU A 566 38.08 0.46 22.20
N TRP A 567 37.88 -0.41 21.21
CA TRP A 567 36.55 -0.68 20.66
C TRP A 567 35.70 -1.59 21.56
N GLU A 568 36.33 -2.41 22.40
CA GLU A 568 35.64 -3.13 23.46
C GLU A 568 34.95 -2.17 24.43
N TYR A 569 35.67 -1.14 24.89
CA TYR A 569 35.10 -0.13 25.79
C TYR A 569 34.02 0.72 25.09
N ARG A 570 34.27 1.15 23.85
CA ARG A 570 33.31 2.00 23.12
C ARG A 570 32.04 1.27 22.69
N SER A 571 32.12 -0.01 22.34
CA SER A 571 30.93 -0.81 22.00
C SER A 571 29.94 -0.90 23.17
N LYS A 572 30.45 -0.90 24.40
CA LYS A 572 29.66 -0.92 25.65
C LYS A 572 29.29 0.49 26.15
N SER A 573 29.56 1.54 25.38
CA SER A 573 29.25 2.92 25.75
C SER A 573 27.75 3.22 25.66
N LEU A 574 27.25 4.10 26.55
CA LEU A 574 25.87 4.59 26.56
C LEU A 574 25.41 5.16 25.21
N SER A 575 26.33 5.75 24.43
CA SER A 575 26.03 6.28 23.09
C SER A 575 25.58 5.18 22.12
N VAL A 576 26.23 4.01 22.16
CA VAL A 576 25.88 2.85 21.33
C VAL A 576 24.53 2.29 21.75
N TYR A 577 24.28 2.15 23.06
CA TYR A 577 22.98 1.73 23.58
C TYR A 577 21.84 2.70 23.20
N SER A 578 22.09 4.00 23.27
CA SER A 578 21.14 5.04 22.81
C SER A 578 20.86 4.90 21.31
N GLN A 579 21.89 4.63 20.50
CA GLN A 579 21.72 4.39 19.07
C GLN A 579 20.94 3.10 18.79
N ILE A 580 21.16 2.01 19.54
CA ILE A 580 20.35 0.79 19.44
C ILE A 580 18.88 1.11 19.74
N ASN A 581 18.59 1.87 20.80
CA ASN A 581 17.23 2.30 21.12
C ASN A 581 16.62 3.17 20.02
N ASN A 582 17.41 4.05 19.38
CA ASN A 582 16.96 4.83 18.22
C ASN A 582 16.69 3.94 17.00
N LEU A 583 17.47 2.88 16.77
CA LEU A 583 17.23 1.89 15.72
C LEU A 583 15.95 1.07 15.98
N VAL A 584 15.66 0.79 17.25
CA VAL A 584 14.40 0.14 17.67
C VAL A 584 13.21 1.07 17.46
N ALA A 585 13.35 2.36 17.84
CA ALA A 585 12.33 3.37 17.59
C ALA A 585 12.04 3.55 16.09
N ARG A 586 13.06 3.45 15.24
CA ARG A 586 12.96 3.46 13.76
C ARG A 586 12.47 2.13 13.15
N ARG A 587 12.13 1.12 13.97
CA ARG A 587 11.69 -0.23 13.54
C ARG A 587 12.67 -0.98 12.63
N MET A 588 13.95 -0.62 12.61
CA MET A 588 14.99 -1.41 11.94
C MET A 588 15.41 -2.61 12.79
N LEU A 589 15.38 -2.42 14.12
CA LEU A 589 15.48 -3.49 15.10
C LEU A 589 14.13 -3.66 15.79
N VAL A 590 13.74 -4.89 16.05
CA VAL A 590 12.55 -5.20 16.84
C VAL A 590 12.99 -5.97 18.07
N ARG A 591 12.65 -5.44 19.24
CA ARG A 591 12.84 -6.13 20.51
C ARG A 591 11.80 -7.24 20.63
N THR A 592 12.23 -8.49 20.81
CA THR A 592 11.33 -9.65 20.98
C THR A 592 11.04 -9.96 22.45
N SER A 593 11.90 -9.47 23.35
CA SER A 593 11.69 -9.55 24.80
C SER A 593 10.70 -8.50 25.30
N ALA A 594 10.03 -8.76 26.44
CA ALA A 594 9.18 -7.79 27.13
C ALA A 594 9.96 -6.49 27.43
N GLN A 595 9.30 -5.33 27.29
CA GLN A 595 9.94 -4.00 27.41
C GLN A 595 10.53 -3.75 28.81
N ASP A 596 9.95 -4.36 29.85
CA ASP A 596 10.29 -4.15 31.25
C ASP A 596 11.61 -4.81 31.70
N LYS A 597 12.18 -5.72 30.88
CA LYS A 597 13.43 -6.40 31.23
C LYS A 597 14.64 -5.51 30.92
N LEU A 598 15.29 -4.94 31.93
CA LEU A 598 16.62 -4.32 31.78
C LEU A 598 17.69 -5.34 32.19
N GLY A 599 18.44 -5.89 31.24
CA GLY A 599 19.49 -6.89 31.53
C GLY A 599 20.06 -7.58 30.28
N THR A 600 20.95 -8.56 30.49
CA THR A 600 21.63 -9.34 29.42
C THR A 600 20.69 -10.23 28.60
N SER A 601 19.47 -10.49 29.08
CA SER A 601 18.47 -11.30 28.39
C SER A 601 17.60 -10.53 27.37
N ILE A 602 18.04 -9.36 26.90
CA ILE A 602 17.31 -8.59 25.89
C ILE A 602 17.59 -9.20 24.52
N ASN A 603 16.56 -9.81 23.95
CA ASN A 603 16.60 -10.32 22.59
C ASN A 603 16.07 -9.31 21.58
N PHE A 604 16.79 -9.20 20.46
CA PHE A 604 16.44 -8.40 19.30
C PHE A 604 16.32 -9.29 18.05
N ARG A 605 15.57 -8.81 17.05
CA ARG A 605 15.56 -9.34 15.68
C ARG A 605 15.72 -8.19 14.70
N THR A 606 16.30 -8.45 13.54
CA THR A 606 16.31 -7.45 12.47
C THR A 606 14.99 -7.40 11.71
N ASN A 607 14.65 -6.21 11.24
CA ASN A 607 13.50 -5.94 10.39
C ASN A 607 13.93 -5.16 9.13
N VAL A 608 15.10 -5.51 8.59
CA VAL A 608 15.70 -4.87 7.41
C VAL A 608 15.92 -5.93 6.34
N SER A 609 15.59 -5.59 5.08
CA SER A 609 15.79 -6.46 3.92
C SER A 609 17.25 -6.49 3.48
N TYR A 610 17.66 -7.55 2.77
CA TYR A 610 19.00 -7.64 2.19
C TYR A 610 19.32 -6.46 1.27
N SER A 611 18.37 -6.01 0.43
CA SER A 611 18.58 -4.90 -0.50
C SER A 611 19.03 -3.62 0.21
N VAL A 612 18.45 -3.31 1.37
CA VAL A 612 18.82 -2.13 2.17
C VAL A 612 20.18 -2.32 2.81
N VAL A 613 20.46 -3.48 3.41
CA VAL A 613 21.76 -3.76 4.06
C VAL A 613 22.90 -3.80 3.02
N ALA A 614 22.67 -4.33 1.82
CA ALA A 614 23.65 -4.35 0.75
C ALA A 614 24.03 -2.94 0.28
N VAL A 615 23.06 -2.01 0.20
CA VAL A 615 23.33 -0.61 -0.14
C VAL A 615 24.10 0.09 0.98
N LEU A 616 23.73 -0.17 2.24
CA LEU A 616 24.47 0.34 3.40
C LEU A 616 25.91 -0.19 3.47
N ALA A 617 26.11 -1.48 3.18
CA ALA A 617 27.41 -2.12 3.16
C ALA A 617 28.31 -1.55 2.04
N LYS A 618 27.77 -1.36 0.83
CA LYS A 618 28.46 -0.69 -0.28
C LYS A 618 28.91 0.72 0.08
N ARG A 619 28.09 1.48 0.81
CA ARG A 619 28.42 2.85 1.26
C ARG A 619 29.62 2.87 2.20
N VAL A 620 29.74 1.84 3.04
CA VAL A 620 30.83 1.70 4.03
C VAL A 620 32.00 0.89 3.47
N ARG A 621 31.96 0.50 2.18
CA ARG A 621 32.94 -0.38 1.53
C ARG A 621 33.16 -1.70 2.29
N PHE A 622 32.07 -2.28 2.77
CA PHE A 622 32.04 -3.56 3.47
C PHE A 622 31.45 -4.65 2.58
N ASP A 623 32.18 -5.76 2.39
CA ASP A 623 31.78 -6.86 1.51
C ASP A 623 30.86 -7.86 2.23
N LEU A 624 29.57 -7.51 2.32
CA LEU A 624 28.55 -8.25 3.06
C LEU A 624 28.46 -9.75 2.72
N ASP A 625 28.65 -10.13 1.45
CA ASP A 625 28.46 -11.50 0.98
C ASP A 625 29.52 -12.50 1.48
N GLU A 626 30.70 -12.01 1.88
CA GLU A 626 31.75 -12.85 2.47
C GLU A 626 31.36 -13.32 3.88
N TRP A 627 30.66 -12.45 4.61
CA TRP A 627 30.28 -12.63 6.01
C TRP A 627 28.99 -13.42 6.20
N LEU A 628 28.25 -13.69 5.12
CA LEU A 628 26.99 -14.40 5.18
C LEU A 628 27.15 -15.88 4.84
N TRP A 629 26.58 -16.71 5.70
CA TRP A 629 26.58 -18.15 5.48
C TRP A 629 25.62 -18.53 4.35
N ASP A 630 26.15 -19.23 3.35
CA ASP A 630 25.39 -19.89 2.27
C ASP A 630 24.51 -18.96 1.41
N TRP A 631 24.84 -17.68 1.34
CA TRP A 631 24.17 -16.72 0.46
C TRP A 631 24.71 -16.73 -0.98
N GLY A 632 26.00 -17.04 -1.14
CA GLY A 632 26.68 -17.09 -2.44
C GLY A 632 26.60 -18.44 -3.18
N ALA A 633 25.77 -19.39 -2.74
CA ALA A 633 25.55 -20.66 -3.45
C ALA A 633 24.57 -20.51 -4.64
N SER A 634 23.87 -19.38 -4.74
CA SER A 634 23.26 -18.96 -6.00
C SER A 634 24.26 -18.05 -6.71
N GLY A 635 24.84 -18.56 -7.79
CA GLY A 635 25.73 -17.76 -8.64
C GLY A 635 25.05 -16.49 -9.14
N ALA A 636 25.86 -15.62 -9.72
CA ALA A 636 25.52 -14.34 -10.35
C ALA A 636 24.53 -14.45 -11.54
N GLY A 637 23.37 -15.05 -11.34
CA GLY A 637 22.35 -15.29 -12.38
C GLY A 637 21.02 -15.78 -11.82
N GLY A 638 20.61 -15.29 -10.64
CA GLY A 638 19.39 -15.74 -9.99
C GLY A 638 18.71 -14.69 -9.12
N ILE A 639 18.60 -13.45 -9.62
CA ILE A 639 17.48 -12.53 -9.35
C ILE A 639 17.15 -11.88 -10.69
#